data_AF-A0A497RHA5-F1
#
_entry.id   AF-A0A497RHA5-F1
#
_cell.length_a   1.000
_cell.length_b   1.000
_cell.length_c   1.000
_cell.angle_alpha   90.00
_cell.angle_beta   90.00
_cell.angle_gamma   90.00
#
_symmetry.space_group_name_H-M   'P 1'
#
loop_
_entity.id
_entity.type
_entity.pdbx_description
1 polymer ?
#
loop_
_entity_poly.entity_id
_entity_poly.type
_entity_poly.pdbx_seq_one_letter_code
_entity_poly.pdbx_strand_id
1 'polypeptide(L)'
;MFVMVKFPKERWRKVNVSKFLRRFKSIKASKIIEVPDDEIDRVIDVLKRNNCSVELIEFVKDDVEIKLLKELLKRVEAIRLGVAEPKELEKLAVDAIAKFSLSNLSDEVSELLHDCIDFAEQPFIGDLNEIDKRAKEILKVKLGLSE
;
A
#
# COMPACT_ATOMS: atom_id res chain seq x y z
N MET A 1 -9.09 -6.30 5.00
CA MET A 1 -9.30 -6.25 3.53
C MET A 1 -10.49 -5.36 3.15
N PHE A 2 -10.59 -4.85 1.91
CA PHE A 2 -11.79 -4.15 1.45
C PHE A 2 -12.61 -5.01 0.47
N VAL A 3 -13.92 -4.91 0.55
CA VAL A 3 -14.83 -5.63 -0.33
C VAL A 3 -15.69 -4.61 -1.06
N MET A 4 -15.66 -4.62 -2.39
CA MET A 4 -16.60 -3.85 -3.20
C MET A 4 -17.81 -4.71 -3.53
N VAL A 5 -19.00 -4.18 -3.17
CA VAL A 5 -20.25 -4.91 -3.30
C VAL A 5 -21.12 -4.28 -4.39
N LYS A 6 -21.40 -5.05 -5.43
CA LYS A 6 -22.39 -4.71 -6.46
C LYS A 6 -23.68 -5.47 -6.18
N PHE A 7 -24.68 -4.72 -5.69
CA PHE A 7 -25.99 -5.27 -5.35
C PHE A 7 -26.78 -5.74 -6.59
N PRO A 8 -27.63 -6.78 -6.45
CA PRO A 8 -28.58 -7.18 -7.48
C PRO A 8 -29.65 -6.10 -7.73
N LYS A 9 -30.33 -6.16 -8.88
CA LYS A 9 -31.41 -5.23 -9.25
C LYS A 9 -32.64 -5.35 -8.35
N GLU A 10 -32.80 -6.47 -7.65
CA GLU A 10 -33.96 -6.78 -6.79
C GLU A 10 -33.93 -6.01 -5.46
N ARG A 11 -34.98 -5.21 -5.21
CA ARG A 11 -35.06 -4.32 -4.03
C ARG A 11 -35.01 -5.06 -2.68
N TRP A 12 -35.64 -6.22 -2.55
CA TRP A 12 -35.73 -6.94 -1.28
C TRP A 12 -34.39 -7.53 -0.82
N ARG A 13 -33.58 -8.05 -1.76
CA ARG A 13 -32.22 -8.54 -1.48
C ARG A 13 -31.29 -7.43 -1.02
N LYS A 14 -31.41 -6.24 -1.63
CA LYS A 14 -30.66 -5.05 -1.23
C LYS A 14 -30.90 -4.66 0.23
N VAL A 15 -32.14 -4.77 0.73
CA VAL A 15 -32.47 -4.39 2.12
C VAL A 15 -31.79 -5.32 3.14
N ASN A 16 -31.85 -6.64 2.90
CA ASN A 16 -31.22 -7.62 3.79
C ASN A 16 -29.70 -7.48 3.81
N VAL A 17 -29.08 -7.32 2.64
CA VAL A 17 -27.63 -7.14 2.56
C VAL A 17 -27.20 -5.80 3.15
N SER A 18 -27.95 -4.72 2.94
CA SER A 18 -27.64 -3.42 3.55
C SER A 18 -27.69 -3.46 5.09
N LYS A 19 -28.64 -4.22 5.67
CA LYS A 19 -28.68 -4.45 7.13
C LYS A 19 -27.47 -5.24 7.60
N PHE A 20 -27.10 -6.30 6.88
CA PHE A 20 -25.92 -7.12 7.18
C PHE A 20 -24.63 -6.29 7.14
N LEU A 21 -24.49 -5.41 6.14
CA LEU A 21 -23.30 -4.61 5.90
C LEU A 21 -23.15 -3.38 6.80
N ARG A 22 -24.21 -2.94 7.50
CA ARG A 22 -24.15 -1.81 8.45
C ARG A 22 -23.17 -2.01 9.59
N ARG A 23 -22.81 -3.24 9.91
CA ARG A 23 -21.83 -3.56 10.97
C ARG A 23 -20.39 -3.22 10.56
N PHE A 24 -20.13 -3.09 9.26
CA PHE A 24 -18.81 -2.83 8.71
C PHE A 24 -18.65 -1.35 8.38
N LYS A 25 -17.42 -0.85 8.51
CA LYS A 25 -17.09 0.53 8.16
C LYS A 25 -17.19 0.67 6.64
N SER A 26 -17.95 1.66 6.17
CA SER A 26 -18.19 1.89 4.74
C SER A 26 -17.65 3.24 4.30
N ILE A 27 -17.09 3.28 3.09
CA ILE A 27 -16.66 4.52 2.45
C ILE A 27 -17.90 5.14 1.79
N LYS A 28 -18.31 6.35 2.18
CA LYS A 28 -19.61 6.92 1.73
C LYS A 28 -19.71 7.18 0.22
N ALA A 29 -18.58 7.23 -0.49
CA ALA A 29 -18.50 7.57 -1.92
C ALA A 29 -18.46 6.35 -2.86
N SER A 30 -18.15 5.16 -2.35
CA SER A 30 -17.95 3.95 -3.13
C SER A 30 -18.54 2.79 -2.31
N LYS A 31 -19.21 1.81 -2.93
CA LYS A 31 -19.85 0.68 -2.18
C LYS A 31 -18.80 -0.30 -1.65
N ILE A 32 -17.78 0.23 -1.02
CA ILE A 32 -16.60 -0.40 -0.45
C ILE A 32 -16.83 -0.47 1.05
N ILE A 33 -16.71 -1.68 1.57
CA ILE A 33 -16.79 -2.01 2.99
C ILE A 33 -15.44 -2.55 3.45
N GLU A 34 -15.00 -2.08 4.61
CA GLU A 34 -13.80 -2.58 5.29
C GLU A 34 -14.20 -3.80 6.12
N VAL A 35 -13.59 -4.95 5.83
CA VAL A 35 -13.92 -6.23 6.47
C VAL A 35 -12.65 -6.78 7.14
N PRO A 36 -12.73 -7.16 8.43
CA PRO A 36 -11.65 -7.88 9.13
C PRO A 36 -11.31 -9.20 8.43
N ASP A 37 -10.03 -9.56 8.39
CA ASP A 37 -9.56 -10.69 7.57
C ASP A 37 -10.13 -12.05 8.01
N ASP A 38 -10.40 -12.20 9.30
CA ASP A 38 -11.05 -13.35 9.91
C ASP A 38 -12.55 -13.49 9.58
N GLU A 39 -13.20 -12.42 9.11
CA GLU A 39 -14.62 -12.43 8.73
C GLU A 39 -14.87 -12.47 7.21
N ILE A 40 -13.83 -12.39 6.38
CA ILE A 40 -13.93 -12.25 4.92
C ILE A 40 -14.72 -13.38 4.27
N ASP A 41 -14.33 -14.64 4.54
CA ASP A 41 -14.96 -15.80 3.90
C ASP A 41 -16.46 -15.85 4.20
N ARG A 42 -16.82 -15.55 5.45
CA ARG A 42 -18.22 -15.48 5.89
C ARG A 42 -18.97 -14.34 5.19
N VAL A 43 -18.34 -13.18 5.01
CA VAL A 43 -18.95 -12.04 4.32
C VAL A 43 -19.14 -12.33 2.83
N ILE A 44 -18.14 -12.93 2.16
CA ILE A 44 -18.24 -13.35 0.76
C ILE A 44 -19.39 -14.34 0.58
N ASP A 45 -19.50 -15.33 1.46
CA ASP A 45 -20.55 -16.34 1.41
C ASP A 45 -21.95 -15.73 1.53
N VAL A 46 -22.14 -14.81 2.47
CA VAL A 46 -23.42 -14.10 2.64
C VAL A 46 -23.75 -13.28 1.39
N LEU A 47 -22.76 -12.60 0.81
CA LEU A 47 -22.95 -11.78 -0.39
C LEU A 47 -23.28 -12.63 -1.63
N LYS A 48 -22.58 -13.75 -1.83
CA LYS A 48 -22.84 -14.70 -2.93
C LYS A 48 -24.22 -15.34 -2.81
N ARG A 49 -24.62 -15.78 -1.61
CA ARG A 49 -25.98 -16.34 -1.36
C ARG A 49 -27.10 -15.36 -1.66
N ASN A 50 -26.81 -14.05 -1.65
CA ASN A 50 -27.77 -12.99 -1.97
C ASN A 50 -27.61 -12.44 -3.41
N ASN A 51 -26.94 -13.16 -4.32
CA ASN A 51 -26.67 -12.74 -5.71
C ASN A 51 -26.00 -11.37 -5.81
N CYS A 52 -25.15 -11.00 -4.84
CA CYS A 52 -24.29 -9.83 -4.99
C CYS A 52 -23.03 -10.22 -5.77
N SER A 53 -22.60 -9.36 -6.70
CA SER A 53 -21.27 -9.50 -7.27
C SER A 53 -20.28 -8.88 -6.28
N VAL A 54 -19.27 -9.65 -5.93
CA VAL A 54 -18.26 -9.29 -4.94
C VAL A 54 -16.94 -9.14 -5.68
N GLU A 55 -16.38 -7.94 -5.65
CA GLU A 55 -15.00 -7.72 -6.04
C GLU A 55 -14.21 -7.52 -4.75
N LEU A 56 -13.28 -8.43 -4.50
CA LEU A 56 -12.32 -8.25 -3.43
C LEU A 56 -11.36 -7.15 -3.89
N ILE A 57 -11.45 -6.00 -3.23
CA ILE A 57 -10.47 -4.94 -3.41
C ILE A 57 -9.53 -5.11 -2.25
N GLU A 58 -8.45 -5.84 -2.46
CA GLU A 58 -7.27 -5.49 -1.71
C GLU A 58 -6.95 -4.04 -2.10
N PHE A 59 -7.05 -3.10 -1.16
CA PHE A 59 -6.17 -1.93 -1.25
C PHE A 59 -4.78 -2.50 -0.98
N VAL A 60 -4.22 -3.12 -2.03
CA VAL A 60 -2.94 -3.81 -2.01
C VAL A 60 -1.88 -2.78 -1.63
N LYS A 61 -0.85 -3.24 -0.90
CA LYS A 61 0.48 -2.67 -0.61
C LYS A 61 0.97 -1.43 -1.38
N ASP A 62 0.53 -1.20 -2.60
CA ASP A 62 0.95 -0.10 -3.47
C ASP A 62 0.78 1.29 -2.85
N ASP A 63 -0.30 1.61 -2.12
CA ASP A 63 -0.41 2.97 -1.55
C ASP A 63 0.61 3.23 -0.42
N VAL A 64 1.05 2.19 0.30
CA VAL A 64 2.07 2.31 1.34
C VAL A 64 3.46 2.41 0.72
N GLU A 65 3.77 1.54 -0.23
CA GLU A 65 5.06 1.53 -0.92
C GLU A 65 5.23 2.78 -1.80
N ILE A 66 4.17 3.24 -2.48
CA ILE A 66 4.18 4.51 -3.21
C ILE A 66 4.43 5.69 -2.26
N LYS A 67 3.80 5.71 -1.08
CA LYS A 67 4.06 6.76 -0.07
C LYS A 67 5.50 6.70 0.44
N LEU A 68 6.00 5.51 0.73
CA LEU A 68 7.36 5.28 1.18
C LEU A 68 8.39 5.73 0.13
N LEU A 69 8.22 5.30 -1.12
CA LEU A 69 9.09 5.66 -2.25
C LEU A 69 9.09 7.18 -2.49
N LYS A 70 7.93 7.84 -2.42
CA LYS A 70 7.85 9.31 -2.53
C LYS A 70 8.58 10.02 -1.40
N GLU A 71 8.47 9.52 -0.17
CA GLU A 71 9.14 10.12 0.98
C GLU A 71 10.66 9.88 0.93
N LEU A 72 11.09 8.68 0.51
CA LEU A 72 12.48 8.33 0.25
C LEU A 72 13.09 9.28 -0.79
N LEU A 73 12.42 9.51 -1.93
CA LEU A 73 12.90 10.42 -2.96
C LEU A 73 13.06 11.86 -2.45
N LYS A 74 12.18 12.34 -1.58
CA LYS A 74 12.35 13.66 -0.95
C LYS A 74 13.59 13.72 -0.05
N ARG A 75 13.86 12.65 0.72
CA ARG A 75 15.04 12.59 1.59
C ARG A 75 16.32 12.51 0.78
N VAL A 76 16.33 11.74 -0.30
CA VAL A 76 17.43 11.70 -1.28
C VAL A 76 17.72 13.10 -1.83
N GLU A 77 16.69 13.84 -2.24
CA GLU A 77 16.84 15.21 -2.72
C GLU A 77 17.34 16.17 -1.64
N ALA A 78 16.81 16.07 -0.41
CA ALA A 78 17.25 16.88 0.72
C ALA A 78 18.72 16.62 1.08
N ILE A 79 19.18 15.36 1.02
CA ILE A 79 20.59 14.99 1.24
C ILE A 79 21.47 15.54 0.11
N ARG A 80 21.02 15.42 -1.15
CA ARG A 80 21.72 15.98 -2.31
C ARG A 80 21.89 17.49 -2.21
N LEU A 81 20.91 18.19 -1.64
CA LEU A 81 20.95 19.64 -1.38
C LEU A 81 21.70 20.02 -0.10
N GLY A 82 22.19 19.05 0.68
CA GLY A 82 22.87 19.28 1.96
C GLY A 82 21.95 19.79 3.08
N VAL A 83 20.63 19.63 2.93
CA VAL A 83 19.61 20.03 3.91
C VAL A 83 19.32 18.92 4.91
N ALA A 84 19.63 17.66 4.54
CA ALA A 84 19.45 16.47 5.37
C ALA A 84 20.73 15.63 5.45
N GLU A 85 20.87 14.84 6.50
CA GLU A 85 21.99 13.92 6.69
C GLU A 85 21.66 12.51 6.16
N PRO A 86 22.65 11.72 5.71
CA PRO A 86 22.46 10.32 5.29
C PRO A 86 21.69 9.45 6.29
N LYS A 87 21.86 9.69 7.60
CA LYS A 87 21.14 9.00 8.69
C LYS A 87 19.62 9.15 8.62
N GLU A 88 19.12 10.19 7.96
CA GLU A 88 17.67 10.34 7.81
C GLU A 88 17.07 9.30 6.84
N LEU A 89 17.85 8.83 5.85
CA LEU A 89 17.44 7.73 4.97
C LEU A 89 17.42 6.40 5.73
N GLU A 90 18.46 6.12 6.53
CA GLU A 90 18.51 4.95 7.39
C GLU A 90 17.31 4.91 8.35
N LYS A 91 17.04 6.04 9.02
CA LYS A 91 15.90 6.13 9.94
C LYS A 91 14.57 5.82 9.24
N LEU A 92 14.37 6.37 8.05
CA LEU A 92 13.17 6.09 7.25
C LEU A 92 13.07 4.61 6.88
N ALA A 93 14.19 3.98 6.52
CA ALA A 93 14.24 2.56 6.19
C ALA A 93 13.95 1.66 7.39
N VAL A 94 14.61 1.91 8.53
CA VAL A 94 14.40 1.16 9.78
C VAL A 94 12.97 1.31 10.27
N ASP A 95 12.40 2.53 10.26
CA ASP A 95 11.02 2.77 10.66
C ASP A 95 10.03 2.03 9.74
N ALA A 96 10.30 2.00 8.43
CA ALA A 96 9.47 1.27 7.47
C ALA A 96 9.53 -0.25 7.69
N ILE A 97 10.73 -0.80 7.90
CA ILE A 97 10.93 -2.22 8.20
C ILE A 97 10.22 -2.61 9.49
N ALA A 98 10.37 -1.81 10.55
CA ALA A 98 9.76 -2.08 11.85
C ALA A 98 8.22 -1.98 11.80
N LYS A 99 7.69 -1.01 11.05
CA LYS A 99 6.25 -0.74 10.99
C LYS A 99 5.50 -1.71 10.08
N PHE A 100 6.09 -2.10 8.97
CA PHE A 100 5.41 -2.93 7.98
C PHE A 100 5.83 -4.39 8.03
N SER A 101 6.99 -4.74 8.61
CA SER A 101 7.65 -6.03 8.47
C SER A 101 8.02 -6.33 7.01
N LEU A 102 9.25 -6.81 6.76
CA LEU A 102 9.78 -7.05 5.41
C LEU A 102 8.87 -7.96 4.57
N SER A 103 8.15 -8.91 5.18
CA SER A 103 7.22 -9.81 4.50
C SER A 103 6.02 -9.09 3.84
N ASN A 104 5.73 -7.86 4.25
CA ASN A 104 4.63 -7.07 3.72
C ASN A 104 5.07 -6.05 2.66
N LEU A 105 6.37 -5.94 2.37
CA LEU A 105 6.90 -5.13 1.27
C LEU A 105 7.16 -6.02 0.04
N SER A 106 7.32 -5.43 -1.14
CA SER A 106 7.90 -6.12 -2.29
C SER A 106 9.40 -6.34 -2.08
N ASP A 107 9.95 -7.38 -2.70
CA ASP A 107 11.39 -7.68 -2.63
C ASP A 107 12.22 -6.47 -3.10
N GLU A 108 11.79 -5.81 -4.18
CA GLU A 108 12.42 -4.61 -4.73
C GLU A 108 12.46 -3.43 -3.74
N VAL A 109 11.37 -3.20 -3.01
CA VAL A 109 11.30 -2.13 -2.00
C VAL A 109 12.12 -2.52 -0.77
N SER A 110 12.11 -3.80 -0.39
CA SER A 110 12.89 -4.31 0.73
C SER A 110 14.40 -4.17 0.49
N GLU A 111 14.89 -4.55 -0.69
CA GLU A 111 16.27 -4.33 -1.11
C GLU A 111 16.63 -2.84 -1.09
N LEU A 112 15.78 -1.98 -1.65
CA LEU A 112 16.00 -0.54 -1.65
C LEU A 112 16.12 0.05 -0.23
N LEU A 113 15.36 -0.48 0.74
CA LEU A 113 15.48 -0.06 2.13
C LEU A 113 16.80 -0.50 2.76
N HIS A 114 17.32 -1.67 2.39
CA HIS A 114 18.65 -2.10 2.81
C HIS A 114 19.75 -1.22 2.20
N ASP A 115 19.66 -0.88 0.91
CA ASP A 115 20.58 0.07 0.27
C ASP A 115 20.62 1.42 1.01
N CYS A 116 19.48 1.89 1.51
CA CYS A 116 19.40 3.13 2.28
C CYS A 116 20.12 3.05 3.64
N ILE A 117 20.13 1.88 4.27
CA ILE A 117 20.86 1.64 5.52
C ILE A 117 22.36 1.60 5.24
N ASP A 118 22.77 0.83 4.23
CA ASP A 118 24.18 0.70 3.84
C ASP A 118 24.77 2.06 3.42
N PHE A 119 24.00 2.88 2.69
CA PHE A 119 24.40 4.24 2.32
C PHE A 119 24.66 5.13 3.54
N ALA A 120 23.91 4.98 4.63
CA ALA A 120 24.13 5.81 5.81
C ALA A 120 25.40 5.41 6.58
N GLU A 121 25.78 4.13 6.53
CA GLU A 121 27.03 3.64 7.10
C GLU A 121 28.24 4.10 6.28
N GLN A 122 28.13 4.10 4.95
CA GLN A 122 29.19 4.53 4.04
C GLN A 122 28.64 5.50 2.96
N PRO A 123 28.51 6.80 3.28
CA PRO A 123 27.88 7.75 2.38
C PRO A 123 28.73 8.01 1.14
N PHE A 124 28.38 7.36 0.04
CA PHE A 124 28.97 7.60 -1.27
C PHE A 124 27.93 8.18 -2.24
N ILE A 125 28.30 9.25 -2.95
CA ILE A 125 27.40 9.96 -3.85
C ILE A 125 26.88 9.08 -5.00
N GLY A 126 27.65 8.05 -5.40
CA GLY A 126 27.25 7.09 -6.42
C GLY A 126 26.05 6.26 -5.95
N ASP A 127 26.10 5.75 -4.72
CA ASP A 127 25.04 4.92 -4.13
C ASP A 127 23.76 5.73 -3.95
N LEU A 128 23.87 7.01 -3.55
CA LEU A 128 22.72 7.91 -3.48
C LEU A 128 22.00 8.10 -4.83
N ASN A 129 22.77 8.15 -5.93
CA ASN A 129 22.20 8.26 -7.27
C ASN A 129 21.56 6.94 -7.74
N GLU A 130 22.12 5.80 -7.32
CA GLU A 130 21.56 4.48 -7.62
C GLU A 130 20.25 4.27 -6.86
N ILE A 131 20.20 4.63 -5.58
CA ILE A 131 18.97 4.66 -4.77
C ILE A 131 17.90 5.55 -5.42
N ASP A 132 18.26 6.78 -5.84
CA ASP A 132 17.35 7.70 -6.54
C ASP A 132 16.76 7.07 -7.81
N LYS A 133 17.62 6.43 -8.61
CA LYS A 133 17.24 5.80 -9.87
C LYS A 133 16.32 4.60 -9.63
N ARG A 134 16.71 3.66 -8.78
CA ARG A 134 15.91 2.46 -8.43
C ARG A 134 14.55 2.86 -7.85
N ALA A 135 14.53 3.83 -6.93
CA ALA A 135 13.28 4.32 -6.33
C ALA A 135 12.32 4.91 -7.39
N LYS A 136 12.84 5.67 -8.36
CA LYS A 136 12.04 6.21 -9.48
C LYS A 136 11.51 5.11 -10.41
N GLU A 137 12.32 4.10 -10.70
CA GLU A 137 11.92 2.97 -11.55
C GLU A 137 10.81 2.15 -10.91
N ILE A 138 10.98 1.75 -9.64
CA ILE A 138 9.95 1.03 -8.88
C ILE A 138 8.67 1.86 -8.80
N LEU A 139 8.79 3.17 -8.52
CA LEU A 139 7.64 4.06 -8.42
C LEU A 139 6.90 4.18 -9.77
N LYS A 140 7.60 4.24 -10.91
CA LYS A 140 6.98 4.27 -12.25
C LYS A 140 6.18 3.00 -12.53
N VAL A 141 6.76 1.84 -12.24
CA VAL A 141 6.08 0.54 -12.40
C VAL A 141 4.82 0.48 -11.54
N LYS A 142 4.91 0.89 -10.27
CA LYS A 142 3.78 0.89 -9.34
C LYS A 142 2.68 1.90 -9.69
N LEU A 143 3.02 2.99 -10.37
CA LEU A 143 2.04 3.97 -10.86
C LEU A 143 1.42 3.59 -12.20
N GLY A 144 1.82 2.46 -12.81
CA GLY A 144 1.36 2.06 -14.14
C GLY A 144 1.78 3.04 -15.24
N LEU A 145 2.89 3.76 -15.04
CA LEU A 145 3.46 4.71 -16.00
C LEU A 145 4.51 4.06 -16.92
N SER A 146 4.58 2.73 -16.91
CA SER A 146 5.40 1.95 -17.83
C SER A 146 4.71 1.91 -19.19
N GLU A 147 5.29 2.60 -20.18
CA GLU A 147 4.96 2.45 -21.62
C GLU A 147 5.34 1.06 -22.13
#